data_AF-A0A496SVB7-F1
#
_entry.id   AF-A0A496SVB7-F1
#
_cell.length_a   1.000
_cell.length_b   1.000
_cell.length_c   1.000
_cell.angle_alpha   90.00
_cell.angle_beta   90.00
_cell.angle_gamma   90.00
#
_symmetry.space_group_name_H-M   'P 1'
#
loop_
_entity.id
_entity.type
_entity.pdbx_description
1 polymer ?
#
loop_
_entity_poly.entity_id
_entity_poly.type
_entity_poly.pdbx_seq_one_letter_code
_entity_poly.pdbx_strand_id
1 'polypeptide(L)'
;MLRMVRWCSTSNKENKPGGRRKTISPYEFLRSYIKNILFATNFNDAEELLLPLRHIEYLFGAKHHKEIIRSLRRNFNLLTAHFFHPELPRDTNVVENIIKELGKRLLQMCGFKNPQNACNLLKLWFCAYRFRPFTSSNYSHRNGHSPLSLAGVKTSKVDWLKS
;
A
#
# COMPACT_ATOMS: atom_id res chain seq x y z
N MET A 1 38.25 -16.44 -11.68
CA MET A 1 37.58 -15.74 -12.80
C MET A 1 36.10 -16.16 -12.82
N LEU A 2 35.25 -15.46 -12.06
CA LEU A 2 33.81 -15.77 -11.93
C LEU A 2 33.01 -14.79 -12.79
N ARG A 3 32.33 -15.31 -13.81
CA ARG A 3 31.51 -14.55 -14.77
C ARG A 3 30.34 -13.86 -14.06
N MET A 4 30.22 -12.55 -14.27
CA MET A 4 29.04 -11.74 -13.90
C MET A 4 27.76 -12.39 -14.46
N VAL A 5 26.86 -12.81 -13.57
CA VAL A 5 25.50 -13.21 -13.93
C VAL A 5 24.77 -11.96 -14.41
N ARG A 6 24.51 -11.92 -15.70
CA ARG A 6 23.79 -10.85 -16.40
C ARG A 6 22.30 -11.07 -16.13
N TRP A 7 21.71 -10.26 -15.25
CA TRP A 7 20.30 -10.35 -14.87
C TRP A 7 19.41 -9.87 -16.02
N CYS A 8 18.85 -10.82 -16.78
CA CYS A 8 17.76 -10.60 -17.73
C CYS A 8 16.51 -11.29 -17.16
N SER A 9 15.53 -10.51 -16.70
CA SER A 9 14.18 -11.03 -16.48
C SER A 9 13.30 -10.58 -17.64
N THR A 10 12.68 -11.57 -18.28
CA THR A 10 11.65 -11.45 -19.31
C THR A 10 10.39 -10.83 -18.71
N SER A 11 10.30 -9.49 -18.73
CA SER A 11 8.98 -8.84 -18.70
C SER A 11 8.51 -8.75 -20.14
N ASN A 12 7.38 -9.38 -20.43
CA ASN A 12 6.72 -9.38 -21.72
C ASN A 12 6.37 -7.95 -22.15
N LYS A 13 7.30 -7.26 -22.82
CA LYS A 13 7.09 -6.07 -23.63
C LYS A 13 7.89 -6.27 -24.90
N GLU A 14 7.18 -6.26 -26.01
CA GLU A 14 7.68 -6.40 -27.37
C GLU A 14 9.08 -5.79 -27.53
N ASN A 15 10.07 -6.66 -27.76
CA ASN A 15 11.43 -6.25 -28.03
C ASN A 15 11.50 -5.62 -29.42
N LYS A 16 11.48 -4.28 -29.51
CA LYS A 16 11.94 -3.59 -30.71
C LYS A 16 13.45 -3.86 -30.91
N PRO A 17 13.91 -4.27 -32.11
CA PRO A 17 15.31 -4.59 -32.34
C PRO A 17 16.12 -3.28 -32.35
N GLY A 18 16.94 -3.07 -31.32
CA GLY A 18 17.85 -1.91 -31.22
C GLY A 18 17.94 -1.21 -29.85
N GLY A 19 17.11 -1.58 -28.87
CA GLY A 19 17.15 -0.97 -27.53
C GLY A 19 18.31 -1.49 -26.66
N ARG A 20 19.12 -0.58 -26.07
CA ARG A 20 20.08 -0.94 -25.00
C ARG A 20 19.34 -1.70 -23.89
N ARG A 21 19.82 -2.89 -23.52
CA ARG A 21 19.29 -3.65 -22.37
C ARG A 21 19.36 -2.77 -21.12
N LYS A 22 18.20 -2.41 -20.56
CA LYS A 22 18.11 -1.61 -19.33
C LYS A 22 18.54 -2.47 -18.15
N THR A 23 19.65 -2.14 -17.50
CA THR A 23 20.06 -2.78 -16.25
C THR A 23 19.06 -2.40 -15.16
N ILE A 24 18.38 -3.37 -14.57
CA ILE A 24 17.43 -3.15 -13.47
C ILE A 24 18.23 -2.83 -12.21
N SER A 25 17.86 -1.76 -11.51
CA SER A 25 18.46 -1.42 -10.20
C SER A 25 18.15 -2.52 -9.17
N PRO A 26 19.09 -2.86 -8.26
CA PRO A 26 18.82 -3.80 -7.17
C PRO A 26 17.57 -3.45 -6.36
N TYR A 27 17.29 -2.16 -6.18
CA TYR A 27 16.09 -1.69 -5.50
C TYR A 27 14.80 -2.04 -6.27
N GLU A 28 14.76 -1.78 -7.57
CA GLU A 28 13.60 -2.11 -8.41
C GLU A 28 13.36 -3.62 -8.49
N PHE A 29 14.45 -4.40 -8.53
CA PHE A 29 14.36 -5.86 -8.47
C PHE A 29 13.77 -6.32 -7.13
N LEU A 30 14.30 -5.85 -5.99
CA LEU A 30 13.78 -6.19 -4.67
C LEU A 30 12.30 -5.79 -4.55
N ARG A 31 11.96 -4.57 -4.96
CA ARG A 31 10.59 -4.06 -4.93
C ARG A 31 9.64 -4.94 -5.77
N SER A 32 10.05 -5.33 -6.97
CA SER A 32 9.25 -6.22 -7.81
C SER A 32 9.10 -7.60 -7.17
N TYR A 33 10.16 -8.14 -6.56
CA TYR A 33 10.13 -9.45 -5.93
C TYR A 33 9.18 -9.46 -4.73
N ILE A 34 9.25 -8.43 -3.87
CA ILE A 34 8.34 -8.26 -2.73
C ILE A 34 6.89 -8.13 -3.21
N LYS A 35 6.64 -7.38 -4.29
CA LYS A 35 5.29 -7.30 -4.87
C LYS A 35 4.77 -8.67 -5.32
N ASN A 36 5.61 -9.49 -5.97
CA ASN A 36 5.21 -10.83 -6.39
C ASN A 36 4.82 -11.71 -5.20
N ILE A 37 5.54 -11.60 -4.07
CA ILE A 37 5.17 -12.29 -2.82
C ILE A 37 3.81 -11.80 -2.32
N LEU A 38 3.66 -10.49 -2.11
CA LEU A 38 2.46 -9.92 -1.45
C LEU A 38 1.19 -10.02 -2.29
N PHE A 39 1.33 -10.07 -3.62
CA PHE A 39 0.22 -10.13 -4.56
C PHE A 39 0.10 -11.49 -5.26
N ALA A 40 0.71 -12.55 -4.69
CA ALA A 40 0.59 -13.91 -5.20
C ALA A 40 -0.89 -14.39 -5.27
N THR A 41 -1.14 -15.47 -6.00
CA THR A 41 -2.51 -15.99 -6.21
C THR A 41 -3.12 -16.50 -4.91
N ASN A 42 -2.33 -17.23 -4.12
CA ASN A 42 -2.73 -17.82 -2.86
C ASN A 42 -1.56 -17.75 -1.84
N PHE A 43 -1.83 -18.13 -0.58
CA PHE A 43 -0.84 -18.07 0.49
C PHE A 43 0.36 -19.01 0.24
N ASN A 44 0.13 -20.20 -0.30
CA ASN A 44 1.21 -21.17 -0.57
C ASN A 44 2.18 -20.62 -1.62
N ASP A 45 1.67 -20.03 -2.70
CA ASP A 45 2.51 -19.37 -3.71
C ASP A 45 3.36 -18.24 -3.08
N ALA A 46 2.78 -17.46 -2.17
CA ALA A 46 3.51 -16.40 -1.47
C ALA A 46 4.63 -16.96 -0.58
N GLU A 47 4.37 -18.06 0.12
CA GLU A 47 5.36 -18.76 0.95
C GLU A 47 6.49 -19.35 0.11
N GLU A 48 6.15 -20.02 -1.00
CA GLU A 48 7.13 -20.55 -1.95
C GLU A 48 8.04 -19.45 -2.50
N LEU A 49 7.50 -18.27 -2.81
CA LEU A 49 8.28 -17.12 -3.26
C LEU A 49 9.15 -16.51 -2.15
N LEU A 50 8.75 -16.63 -0.88
CA LEU A 50 9.52 -16.12 0.26
C LEU A 50 10.78 -16.95 0.52
N LEU A 51 10.73 -18.28 0.32
CA LEU A 51 11.85 -19.19 0.63
C LEU A 51 13.16 -18.82 -0.11
N PRO A 52 13.17 -18.56 -1.43
CA PRO A 52 14.38 -18.14 -2.15
C PRO A 52 14.92 -16.79 -1.70
N LEU A 53 14.12 -15.93 -1.05
CA LEU A 53 14.54 -14.58 -0.66
C LEU A 53 15.77 -14.59 0.25
N ARG A 54 15.90 -15.61 1.11
CA ARG A 54 17.09 -15.84 1.95
C ARG A 54 18.34 -16.10 1.10
N HIS A 55 18.17 -16.86 0.02
CA HIS A 55 19.26 -17.23 -0.86
C HIS A 55 19.68 -16.08 -1.76
N ILE A 56 18.80 -15.12 -2.06
CA ILE A 56 19.16 -13.94 -2.85
C ILE A 56 19.56 -12.71 -2.01
N GLU A 57 19.50 -12.79 -0.67
CA GLU A 57 19.85 -11.67 0.23
C GLU A 57 21.29 -11.17 -0.02
N TYR A 58 22.23 -12.06 -0.35
CA TYR A 58 23.62 -11.69 -0.63
C TYR A 58 23.79 -10.78 -1.86
N LEU A 59 22.82 -10.80 -2.79
CA LEU A 59 22.82 -9.95 -3.97
C LEU A 59 22.56 -8.48 -3.62
N PHE A 60 22.03 -8.21 -2.43
CA PHE A 60 21.73 -6.86 -1.97
C PHE A 60 22.81 -6.35 -1.01
N GLY A 61 23.81 -5.64 -1.54
CA GLY A 61 24.92 -5.11 -0.75
C GLY A 61 24.52 -4.04 0.29
N ALA A 62 23.51 -3.23 -0.02
CA ALA A 62 23.12 -2.10 0.82
C ALA A 62 22.38 -2.52 2.09
N LYS A 63 22.71 -1.89 3.23
CA LYS A 63 22.12 -2.16 4.55
C LYS A 63 20.58 -2.08 4.54
N HIS A 64 20.02 -1.04 3.93
CA HIS A 64 18.57 -0.82 3.89
C HIS A 64 17.81 -1.94 3.14
N HIS A 65 18.37 -2.52 2.09
CA HIS A 65 17.75 -3.67 1.40
C HIS A 65 17.64 -4.89 2.34
N LYS A 66 18.69 -5.15 3.11
CA LYS A 66 18.70 -6.24 4.09
C LYS A 66 17.69 -6.00 5.22
N GLU A 67 17.53 -4.76 5.66
CA GLU A 67 16.52 -4.38 6.65
C GLU A 67 15.10 -4.59 6.12
N ILE A 68 14.83 -4.23 4.86
CA ILE A 68 13.54 -4.49 4.20
C ILE A 68 13.27 -6.00 4.14
N ILE A 69 14.24 -6.81 3.71
CA ILE A 69 14.09 -8.28 3.65
C ILE A 69 13.81 -8.86 5.04
N ARG A 70 14.52 -8.40 6.06
CA ARG A 70 14.30 -8.85 7.45
C ARG A 70 12.92 -8.45 7.96
N SER A 71 12.49 -7.22 7.69
CA SER A 71 11.17 -6.74 8.08
C SER A 71 10.06 -7.55 7.41
N LEU A 72 10.18 -7.81 6.10
CA LEU A 72 9.23 -8.64 5.35
C LEU A 72 9.12 -10.03 5.97
N ARG A 73 10.25 -10.69 6.25
CA ARG A 73 10.25 -12.03 6.85
C ARG A 73 9.63 -12.07 8.24
N ARG A 74 9.97 -11.09 9.10
CA ARG A 74 9.42 -11.00 10.47
C ARG A 74 7.92 -10.77 10.48
N ASN A 75 7.44 -9.95 9.55
CA ASN A 75 6.05 -9.52 9.50
C ASN A 75 5.24 -10.25 8.41
N PHE A 76 5.76 -11.34 7.85
CA PHE A 76 5.19 -11.99 6.68
C PHE A 76 3.71 -12.33 6.89
N ASN A 77 3.40 -13.02 7.99
CA ASN A 77 2.04 -13.41 8.35
C ASN A 77 1.07 -12.23 8.45
N LEU A 78 1.54 -11.07 8.93
CA LEU A 78 0.71 -9.85 9.01
C LEU A 78 0.50 -9.23 7.62
N LEU A 79 1.54 -9.22 6.78
CA LEU A 79 1.49 -8.68 5.42
C LEU A 79 0.66 -9.56 4.47
N THR A 80 0.53 -10.85 4.77
CA THR A 80 -0.25 -11.84 4.02
C THR A 80 -1.59 -12.20 4.68
N ALA A 81 -1.99 -11.50 5.75
CA ALA A 81 -3.25 -11.77 6.46
C ALA A 81 -4.49 -11.69 5.55
N HIS A 82 -4.45 -10.84 4.51
CA HIS A 82 -5.51 -10.70 3.52
C HIS A 82 -5.84 -12.00 2.75
N PHE A 83 -4.97 -13.01 2.74
CA PHE A 83 -5.29 -14.32 2.16
C PHE A 83 -6.31 -15.11 3.00
N PHE A 84 -6.38 -14.84 4.31
CA PHE A 84 -7.25 -15.54 5.25
C PHE A 84 -8.48 -14.71 5.64
N HIS A 85 -8.45 -13.41 5.33
CA HIS A 85 -9.45 -12.42 5.71
C HIS A 85 -9.92 -11.67 4.46
N PRO A 86 -10.96 -12.15 3.74
CA PRO A 86 -11.46 -11.53 2.51
C PRO A 86 -11.88 -10.06 2.67
N GLU A 87 -12.24 -9.66 3.89
CA GLU A 87 -12.58 -8.29 4.26
C GLU A 87 -11.36 -7.34 4.29
N LEU A 88 -10.15 -7.88 4.44
CA LEU A 88 -8.94 -7.10 4.44
C LEU A 88 -8.50 -6.81 3.00
N PRO A 89 -8.43 -5.54 2.59
CA PRO A 89 -7.94 -5.21 1.26
C PRO A 89 -6.45 -5.57 1.15
N ARG A 90 -6.08 -6.13 0.00
CA ARG A 90 -4.67 -6.40 -0.34
C ARG A 90 -3.87 -5.11 -0.58
N ASP A 91 -4.53 -4.04 -0.99
CA ASP A 91 -3.90 -2.75 -1.28
C ASP A 91 -4.12 -1.72 -0.17
N THR A 92 -3.21 -0.74 -0.13
CA THR A 92 -3.23 0.37 0.82
C THR A 92 -3.88 1.64 0.24
N ASN A 93 -4.53 1.55 -0.92
CA ASN A 93 -4.97 2.72 -1.69
C ASN A 93 -5.92 3.62 -0.90
N VAL A 94 -6.84 3.02 -0.15
CA VAL A 94 -7.80 3.77 0.67
C VAL A 94 -7.07 4.54 1.79
N VAL A 95 -6.17 3.87 2.50
CA VAL A 95 -5.40 4.45 3.61
C VAL A 95 -4.49 5.57 3.11
N GLU A 96 -3.78 5.36 2.00
CA GLU A 96 -2.92 6.36 1.37
C GLU A 96 -3.70 7.62 0.97
N ASN A 97 -4.90 7.46 0.40
CA ASN A 97 -5.75 8.59 0.03
C ASN A 97 -6.23 9.37 1.25
N ILE A 98 -6.64 8.67 2.32
CA ILE A 98 -7.04 9.30 3.60
C ILE A 98 -5.87 10.10 4.19
N ILE A 99 -4.68 9.49 4.30
CA ILE A 99 -3.47 10.15 4.82
C ILE A 99 -3.11 11.37 3.97
N LYS A 100 -3.18 11.24 2.64
CA LYS A 100 -2.88 12.33 1.70
C LYS A 100 -3.84 13.50 1.84
N GLU A 101 -5.14 13.25 1.95
CA GLU A 101 -6.14 14.32 2.14
C GLU A 101 -5.94 15.01 3.50
N LEU A 102 -5.72 14.23 4.56
CA LEU A 102 -5.46 14.77 5.89
C LEU A 102 -4.17 15.62 5.89
N GLY A 103 -3.08 15.12 5.34
CA GLY A 103 -1.80 15.82 5.27
C GLY A 103 -1.90 17.18 4.56
N LYS A 104 -2.67 17.26 3.47
CA LYS A 104 -2.93 18.54 2.77
C LYS A 104 -3.61 19.56 3.67
N ARG A 105 -4.61 19.15 4.46
CA ARG A 105 -5.34 20.03 5.38
C ARG A 105 -4.46 20.46 6.55
N LEU A 106 -3.70 19.53 7.12
CA LEU A 106 -2.77 19.84 8.21
C LEU A 106 -1.68 20.83 7.77
N LEU A 107 -1.17 20.70 6.54
CA LEU A 107 -0.18 21.63 5.99
C LEU A 107 -0.74 23.07 5.89
N GLN A 108 -2.02 23.22 5.55
CA GLN A 108 -2.67 24.54 5.44
C GLN A 108 -2.90 25.22 6.80
N MET A 109 -2.91 24.46 7.90
CA MET A 109 -3.25 24.99 9.23
C MET A 109 -2.05 25.56 10.00
N CYS A 110 -0.82 25.43 9.48
CA CYS A 110 0.41 25.99 10.08
C CYS A 110 0.63 25.63 11.56
N GLY A 111 0.08 24.51 12.04
CA GLY A 111 0.27 23.98 13.39
C GLY A 111 -0.91 24.19 14.34
N PHE A 112 -0.76 23.69 15.57
CA PHE A 112 -1.78 23.76 16.62
C PHE A 112 -1.19 24.39 17.88
N LYS A 113 -1.98 25.22 18.57
CA LYS A 113 -1.58 25.83 19.84
C LYS A 113 -1.39 24.81 20.96
N ASN A 114 -2.15 23.71 20.95
CA ASN A 114 -2.05 22.63 21.92
C ASN A 114 -2.49 21.28 21.31
N PRO A 115 -2.12 20.13 21.91
CA PRO A 115 -2.50 18.81 21.41
C PRO A 115 -4.01 18.57 21.39
N GLN A 116 -4.77 19.17 22.33
CA GLN A 116 -6.22 19.00 22.39
C GLN A 116 -6.92 19.52 21.13
N ASN A 117 -6.47 20.66 20.59
CA ASN A 117 -6.99 21.22 19.35
C ASN A 117 -6.70 20.32 18.14
N ALA A 118 -5.52 19.68 18.10
CA ALA A 118 -5.20 18.69 17.09
C ALA A 118 -6.12 17.47 17.18
N CYS A 119 -6.35 16.95 18.39
CA CYS A 119 -7.29 15.85 18.63
C CYS A 119 -8.72 16.22 18.21
N ASN A 120 -9.20 17.42 18.56
CA ASN A 120 -10.53 17.89 18.21
C ASN A 120 -10.69 18.03 16.69
N LEU A 121 -9.67 18.57 15.99
CA LEU A 121 -9.68 18.61 14.53
C LEU A 121 -9.74 17.22 13.94
N LEU A 122 -8.90 16.28 14.40
CA LEU A 122 -8.88 14.92 13.88
C LEU A 122 -10.25 14.25 14.04
N LYS A 123 -10.87 14.38 15.22
CA LYS A 123 -12.24 13.89 15.46
C LYS A 123 -13.24 14.50 14.46
N LEU A 124 -13.25 15.82 14.34
CA LEU A 124 -14.15 16.53 13.42
C LEU A 124 -13.93 16.08 11.97
N TRP A 125 -12.67 15.94 11.55
CA TRP A 125 -12.30 15.53 10.22
C TRP A 125 -12.71 14.09 9.91
N PHE A 126 -12.46 13.15 10.82
CA PHE A 126 -12.88 11.76 10.64
C PHE A 126 -14.40 11.62 10.63
N CYS A 127 -15.12 12.37 11.46
CA CYS A 127 -16.58 12.46 11.39
C CYS A 127 -17.01 12.97 10.01
N ALA A 128 -16.51 14.13 9.57
CA ALA A 128 -16.84 14.68 8.26
C ALA A 128 -16.55 13.71 7.11
N TYR A 129 -15.38 13.05 7.13
CA TYR A 129 -15.00 12.05 6.14
C TYR A 129 -16.01 10.88 6.06
N ARG A 130 -16.41 10.34 7.22
CA ARG A 130 -17.34 9.20 7.31
C ARG A 130 -18.73 9.50 6.76
N PHE A 131 -19.18 10.75 6.83
CA PHE A 131 -20.49 11.20 6.37
C PHE A 131 -20.48 11.79 4.95
N ARG A 132 -19.31 12.20 4.43
CA ARG A 132 -19.20 12.83 3.11
C ARG A 132 -19.31 11.80 1.98
N PRO A 133 -20.21 12.00 0.99
CA PRO A 133 -20.27 11.16 -0.20
C PRO A 133 -19.00 11.24 -1.06
N PHE A 134 -18.62 10.12 -1.67
CA PHE A 134 -17.57 10.12 -2.68
C PHE A 134 -18.02 10.87 -3.93
N THR A 135 -17.22 11.84 -4.36
CA THR A 135 -17.48 12.63 -5.58
C THR A 135 -16.95 11.96 -6.84
N SER A 136 -15.81 11.27 -6.72
CA SER A 136 -15.20 10.52 -7.82
C SER A 136 -14.42 9.34 -7.24
N SER A 137 -14.81 8.14 -7.64
CA SER A 137 -14.18 6.88 -7.32
C SER A 137 -13.98 6.08 -8.60
N ASN A 138 -12.91 5.29 -8.65
CA ASN A 138 -12.69 4.30 -9.71
C ASN A 138 -13.79 3.22 -9.71
N TYR A 139 -14.52 3.07 -8.60
CA TYR A 139 -15.65 2.18 -8.47
C TYR A 139 -16.95 2.98 -8.57
N SER A 140 -17.63 2.91 -9.71
CA SER A 140 -18.83 3.71 -10.01
C SER A 140 -19.93 3.57 -8.95
N HIS A 141 -20.15 2.36 -8.42
CA HIS A 141 -21.14 2.09 -7.38
C HIS A 141 -20.88 2.81 -6.05
N ARG A 142 -19.69 3.38 -5.83
CA ARG A 142 -19.36 4.14 -4.61
C ARG A 142 -19.72 5.61 -4.72
N ASN A 143 -19.85 6.15 -5.93
CA ASN A 143 -20.10 7.57 -6.14
C ASN A 143 -21.47 7.95 -5.58
N GLY A 144 -21.56 9.10 -4.90
CA GLY A 144 -22.80 9.53 -4.24
C GLY A 144 -23.07 8.85 -2.89
N HIS A 145 -22.29 7.84 -2.49
CA HIS A 145 -22.38 7.19 -1.19
C HIS A 145 -21.24 7.63 -0.26
N SER A 146 -21.54 7.78 1.03
CA SER A 146 -20.53 8.02 2.07
C SER A 146 -19.93 6.71 2.59
N PRO A 147 -18.75 6.72 3.23
CA PRO A 147 -18.17 5.52 3.84
C PRO A 147 -19.15 4.79 4.77
N LEU A 148 -19.91 5.52 5.60
CA LEU A 148 -20.92 4.93 6.48
C LEU A 148 -22.10 4.33 5.71
N SER A 149 -22.56 5.00 4.65
CA SER A 149 -23.64 4.45 3.81
C SER A 149 -23.22 3.17 3.10
N LEU A 150 -21.97 3.08 2.63
CA LEU A 150 -21.42 1.85 2.03
C LEU A 150 -21.27 0.72 3.05
N ALA A 151 -21.07 1.05 4.33
CA ALA A 151 -21.08 0.09 5.43
C ALA A 151 -22.51 -0.29 5.89
N GLY A 152 -23.57 0.16 5.20
CA GLY A 152 -24.96 -0.16 5.51
C GLY A 152 -25.59 0.70 6.60
N VAL A 153 -24.92 1.76 7.06
CA VAL A 153 -25.46 2.67 8.08
C VAL A 153 -26.38 3.71 7.44
N LYS A 154 -27.59 3.88 7.99
CA LYS A 154 -28.54 4.91 7.55
C LYS A 154 -28.09 6.29 8.05
N THR A 155 -27.48 7.09 7.18
CA THR A 155 -26.93 8.41 7.53
C THR A 155 -27.92 9.57 7.43
N SER A 156 -29.09 9.38 6.80
CA SER A 156 -30.03 10.47 6.47
C SER A 156 -30.66 11.19 7.68
N LYS A 157 -30.58 10.61 8.89
CA LYS A 157 -31.20 11.15 10.11
C LYS A 157 -30.19 11.54 11.19
N VAL A 158 -28.89 11.46 10.90
CA VAL A 158 -27.84 11.67 11.91
C VAL A 158 -27.15 13.02 11.65
N ASP A 159 -27.34 13.95 12.59
CA ASP A 159 -26.57 15.20 12.62
C ASP A 159 -25.25 14.95 13.36
N TRP A 160 -24.20 14.67 12.59
CA TRP A 160 -22.88 14.33 13.10
C TRP A 160 -22.15 15.51 13.76
N LEU A 161 -22.66 16.74 13.62
CA LEU A 161 -22.11 17.94 14.25
C LEU A 161 -22.68 18.19 15.65
N LYS A 162 -23.83 17.59 15.97
CA LYS A 162 -24.52 17.69 17.27
C LYS A 162 -24.42 16.43 18.13
N SER A 163 -23.69 15.42 17.64
CA SER A 163 -23.52 14.12 18.29
C SER A 163 -22.42 14.13 19.36
#